data_AF-A0A9W9Z2T1-F1
#
_entry.id   AF-A0A9W9Z2T1-F1
#
_cell.length_a   1.000
_cell.length_b   1.000
_cell.length_c   1.000
_cell.angle_alpha   90.00
_cell.angle_beta   90.00
_cell.angle_gamma   90.00
#
_symmetry.space_group_name_H-M   'P 1'
#
loop_
_entity.id
_entity.type
_entity.pdbx_description
1 polymer ?
#
loop_
_entity_poly.entity_id
_entity_poly.type
_entity_poly.pdbx_seq_one_letter_code
_entity_poly.pdbx_strand_id
1 'polypeptide(L)'
;MMKLCRWRGQKCGAENFTTFVSFYRGLCYTFNPGAPGYPLLDVTSSGTSQALSLIIDVQPKEYYGPFSYEGTGLKVLIHEQSSGQK
;
A
#
# COMPACT_ATOMS: atom_id res chain seq x y z
N MET A 1 -1.02 -7.85 -7.96
CA MET A 1 -2.34 -7.72 -7.33
C MET A 1 -2.32 -8.06 -5.82
N MET A 2 -3.11 -7.39 -4.99
CA MET A 2 -3.21 -7.69 -3.54
C MET A 2 -3.96 -9.02 -3.30
N LYS A 3 -3.31 -9.97 -2.63
CA LYS A 3 -3.86 -11.30 -2.32
C LYS A 3 -4.41 -11.39 -0.89
N LEU A 4 -3.81 -10.66 0.05
CA LEU A 4 -4.25 -10.60 1.44
C LEU A 4 -4.07 -9.18 1.97
N CYS A 5 -5.07 -8.73 2.73
CA CYS A 5 -4.98 -7.55 3.56
C CYS A 5 -5.58 -7.86 4.93
N ARG A 6 -4.82 -7.59 5.99
CA ARG A 6 -5.33 -7.56 7.36
C ARG A 6 -4.85 -6.32 8.09
N TRP A 7 -5.77 -5.62 8.75
CA TRP A 7 -5.48 -4.54 9.68
C TRP A 7 -5.92 -4.97 11.07
N ARG A 8 -4.99 -5.05 12.02
CA ARG A 8 -5.26 -5.52 13.39
C ARG A 8 -5.98 -6.88 13.43
N GLY A 9 -5.56 -7.78 12.55
CA GLY A 9 -6.16 -9.11 12.37
C GLY A 9 -7.49 -9.15 11.61
N GLN A 10 -8.15 -8.00 11.39
CA GLN A 10 -9.41 -7.92 10.64
C GLN A 10 -9.16 -7.85 9.14
N LYS A 11 -10.06 -8.45 8.35
CA LYS A 11 -9.98 -8.42 6.88
C LYS A 11 -10.14 -6.97 6.39
N CYS A 12 -9.26 -6.57 5.47
CA CYS A 12 -9.36 -5.32 4.73
C CYS A 12 -9.23 -5.58 3.22
N GLY A 13 -9.39 -4.54 2.41
CA GLY A 13 -9.34 -4.63 0.95
C GLY A 13 -8.82 -3.35 0.30
N ALA A 14 -8.90 -3.30 -1.03
CA ALA A 14 -8.39 -2.19 -1.84
C ALA A 14 -9.14 -0.88 -1.56
N GLU A 15 -10.40 -0.98 -1.12
CA GLU A 15 -11.25 0.12 -0.65
C GLU A 15 -10.69 0.85 0.58
N ASN A 16 -9.75 0.24 1.31
CA ASN A 16 -9.09 0.88 2.46
C ASN A 16 -7.82 1.67 2.08
N PHE A 17 -7.54 1.80 0.79
CA PHE A 17 -6.39 2.51 0.27
C PHE A 17 -6.83 3.64 -0.66
N THR A 18 -6.13 4.77 -0.61
CA THR A 18 -6.25 5.79 -1.67
C THR A 18 -5.20 5.56 -2.74
N THR A 19 -5.52 5.91 -3.97
CA THR A 19 -4.62 5.76 -5.13
C THR A 19 -4.19 7.10 -5.68
N PHE A 20 -2.92 7.21 -6.08
CA PHE A 20 -2.44 8.31 -6.91
C PHE A 20 -1.40 7.80 -7.92
N VAL A 21 -1.24 8.52 -9.02
CA VAL A 21 -0.25 8.19 -10.06
C VAL A 21 0.93 9.15 -9.93
N SER A 22 2.11 8.60 -9.72
CA SER A 22 3.37 9.32 -9.71
C SER A 22 4.09 9.14 -11.04
N PHE A 23 4.58 10.24 -11.63
CA PHE A 23 5.40 10.19 -12.84
C PHE A 23 6.70 9.40 -12.66
N TYR A 24 7.23 9.30 -11.43
CA TYR A 24 8.49 8.61 -11.14
C TYR A 24 8.31 7.19 -10.59
N ARG A 25 7.17 6.91 -9.96
CA ARG A 25 6.93 5.66 -9.23
C ARG A 25 5.76 4.82 -9.78
N GLY A 26 5.03 5.34 -10.76
CA GLY A 26 3.85 4.69 -11.31
C GLY A 26 2.65 4.78 -10.37
N LEU A 27 1.84 3.72 -10.33
CA LEU A 27 0.63 3.66 -9.51
C LEU A 27 0.97 3.38 -8.05
N CYS A 28 0.61 4.32 -7.17
CA CYS A 28 0.84 4.24 -5.73
C CYS A 28 -0.48 4.00 -4.98
N TYR A 29 -0.39 3.23 -3.89
CA TYR A 29 -1.50 2.95 -2.98
C TYR A 29 -1.09 3.35 -1.56
N THR A 30 -1.94 4.11 -0.87
CA THR A 30 -1.66 4.63 0.47
C THR A 30 -2.70 4.13 1.45
N PHE A 31 -2.24 3.41 2.49
CA PHE A 31 -3.05 3.04 3.64
C PHE A 31 -3.04 4.18 4.67
N ASN A 32 -4.16 4.39 5.37
CA ASN A 32 -4.31 5.42 6.41
C ASN A 32 -3.88 6.84 5.93
N PRO A 33 -4.48 7.37 4.85
CA PRO A 33 -3.96 8.56 4.16
C PRO A 33 -4.18 9.88 4.92
N GLY A 34 -5.10 9.92 5.89
CA GLY A 34 -5.56 11.18 6.49
C GLY A 34 -6.42 12.04 5.55
N ALA A 35 -7.06 11.43 4.55
CA ALA A 35 -7.88 12.11 3.55
C ALA A 35 -9.38 12.09 3.91
N PRO A 36 -10.19 13.05 3.41
CA PRO A 36 -11.63 13.05 3.60
C PRO A 36 -12.28 11.72 3.17
N GLY A 37 -13.20 11.20 4.00
CA GLY A 37 -13.86 9.92 3.76
C GLY A 37 -13.07 8.68 4.23
N TYR A 38 -11.83 8.85 4.70
CA TYR A 38 -11.03 7.78 5.29
C TYR A 38 -10.80 8.06 6.79
N PRO A 39 -11.42 7.29 7.70
CA PRO A 39 -11.19 7.50 9.13
C PRO A 39 -9.72 7.25 9.48
N LEU A 40 -9.19 8.08 10.39
CA LEU A 40 -7.84 7.92 10.89
C LEU A 40 -7.73 6.61 11.69
N LEU A 41 -6.71 5.82 11.35
CA LEU A 41 -6.43 4.55 12.01
C LEU A 41 -5.20 4.70 12.91
N ASP A 42 -5.30 4.17 14.12
CA ASP A 42 -4.27 4.21 15.15
C ASP A 42 -4.10 2.85 15.84
N VAL A 43 -2.99 2.71 16.56
CA VAL A 43 -2.68 1.55 17.41
C VAL A 43 -2.19 2.05 18.76
N THR A 44 -2.66 1.44 19.84
CA THR A 44 -2.28 1.79 21.22
C THR A 44 -1.19 0.89 21.79
N SER A 45 -0.83 -0.17 21.07
CA SER A 45 0.19 -1.14 21.46
C SER A 45 0.93 -1.69 20.24
N SER A 46 2.16 -2.15 20.47
CA SER A 46 2.98 -2.79 19.44
C SER A 46 2.70 -4.29 19.35
N GLY A 47 2.97 -4.87 18.18
CA GLY A 47 2.83 -6.31 17.94
C GLY A 47 2.20 -6.63 16.59
N THR A 48 2.46 -7.84 16.09
CA THR A 48 1.95 -8.30 14.79
C THR A 48 0.41 -8.39 14.75
N SER A 49 -0.23 -8.59 15.90
CA SER A 49 -1.69 -8.56 16.04
C SER A 49 -2.29 -7.17 15.81
N GLN A 50 -1.51 -6.10 15.94
CA GLN A 50 -1.93 -4.72 15.66
C GLN A 50 -1.44 -4.22 14.29
N ALA A 51 -0.68 -5.03 13.54
CA ALA A 51 -0.04 -4.58 12.31
C ALA A 51 -0.99 -4.53 11.10
N LEU A 52 -0.54 -3.79 10.07
CA LEU A 52 -0.98 -3.99 8.70
C LEU A 52 -0.20 -5.16 8.11
N SER A 53 -0.90 -6.20 7.68
CA SER A 53 -0.33 -7.39 7.03
C SER A 53 -0.82 -7.48 5.59
N LEU A 54 0.10 -7.49 4.63
CA LEU A 54 -0.20 -7.55 3.21
C LEU A 54 0.52 -8.74 2.57
N ILE A 55 -0.17 -9.43 1.65
CA ILE A 55 0.47 -10.31 0.67
C ILE A 55 0.14 -9.74 -0.70
N ILE A 56 1.17 -9.38 -1.44
CA ILE A 56 1.04 -8.73 -2.74
C ILE A 56 1.77 -9.60 -3.77
N ASP A 57 1.06 -9.90 -4.84
CA ASP A 57 1.59 -10.57 -6.01
C ASP A 57 2.14 -9.52 -6.97
N VAL A 58 3.45 -9.53 -7.22
CA VAL A 58 4.10 -8.53 -8.09
C VAL A 58 3.98 -8.85 -9.57
N GLN A 59 3.52 -10.04 -9.97
CA GLN A 59 3.23 -10.41 -11.37
C GLN A 59 4.30 -9.99 -12.40
N PRO A 60 5.58 -10.39 -12.26
CA PRO A 60 6.69 -9.94 -13.12
C PRO A 60 6.47 -10.18 -14.62
N LYS A 61 5.72 -11.24 -14.96
CA LYS A 61 5.44 -11.61 -16.36
C LYS A 61 4.50 -10.64 -17.07
N GLU A 62 3.77 -9.80 -16.33
CA GLU A 62 2.87 -8.78 -16.88
C GLU A 62 3.60 -7.46 -17.17
N TYR A 63 4.89 -7.36 -16.85
CA TYR A 63 5.63 -6.12 -16.99
C TYR A 63 6.15 -6.03 -18.42
N TYR A 64 5.99 -4.86 -19.04
CA TYR A 64 6.39 -4.62 -20.42
C TYR A 64 7.69 -3.82 -20.47
N GLY A 65 8.58 -4.19 -21.40
CA GLY A 65 9.79 -3.44 -21.71
C GLY A 65 11.09 -4.21 -21.44
N PRO A 66 12.20 -3.82 -22.10
CA PRO A 66 13.46 -4.59 -22.12
C PRO A 66 14.17 -4.73 -20.77
N PHE A 67 13.87 -3.88 -19.78
CA PHE A 67 14.47 -3.92 -18.44
C PHE A 67 13.47 -4.24 -17.33
N SER A 68 12.26 -4.62 -17.71
CA SER A 68 11.13 -4.72 -16.78
C SER A 68 11.23 -5.91 -15.81
N TYR A 69 12.02 -6.92 -16.16
CA TYR A 69 12.30 -8.11 -15.35
C TYR A 69 13.49 -7.96 -14.41
N GLU A 70 14.37 -6.96 -14.61
CA GLU A 70 15.60 -6.80 -13.81
C GLU A 70 15.36 -6.14 -12.45
N GLY A 71 14.17 -5.58 -12.23
CA GLY A 71 13.81 -4.82 -11.02
C GLY A 71 12.36 -5.02 -10.59
N THR A 72 11.85 -6.25 -10.59
CA THR A 72 10.48 -6.53 -10.14
C THR A 72 10.41 -6.59 -8.61
N GLY A 73 9.56 -5.74 -8.02
CA GLY A 73 9.36 -5.71 -6.57
C GLY A 73 8.41 -4.61 -6.15
N LEU A 74 8.37 -4.35 -4.85
CA LEU A 74 7.56 -3.29 -4.25
C LEU A 74 8.47 -2.28 -3.58
N LYS A 75 8.13 -0.99 -3.73
CA LYS A 75 8.73 0.09 -2.94
C LYS A 75 7.72 0.50 -1.88
N VAL A 76 8.11 0.34 -0.61
CA VAL A 76 7.28 0.75 0.53
C VAL A 76 7.86 2.03 1.11
N LEU A 77 7.00 3.00 1.37
CA LEU A 77 7.34 4.26 2.02
C LEU A 77 6.44 4.45 3.24
N ILE A 78 7.06 4.75 4.38
CA ILE A 78 6.35 5.18 5.58
C ILE A 78 6.47 6.70 5.65
N HIS A 79 5.34 7.38 5.83
CA HIS A 79 5.29 8.84 5.89
C HIS A 79 4.15 9.30 6.82
N GLU A 80 4.19 10.57 7.20
CA GLU A 80 3.13 11.20 8.00
C GLU A 80 1.81 11.24 7.23
N GLN A 81 0.69 11.20 7.95
CA GLN A 81 -0.64 11.38 7.34
C GLN A 81 -0.71 12.73 6.60
N SER A 82 -1.52 12.81 5.55
CA SER A 82 -1.71 14.02 4.74
C SER A 82 -0.47 14.56 4.00
N SER A 83 0.68 13.88 4.06
CA SER A 83 1.90 14.30 3.36
C SER A 83 2.03 13.76 1.93
N GLY A 84 1.27 12.72 1.56
CA GLY A 84 1.35 12.01 0.27
C GLY A 84 0.40 12.50 -0.83
N GLN A 85 -0.27 13.64 -0.64
CA GLN A 85 -1.23 14.22 -1.61
C GLN A 85 -0.68 15.42 -2.39
N LYS A 86 0.66 15.58 -2.45
CA LYS A 86 1.30 16.62 -3.27
C LYS A 86 1.85 16.07 -4.57
#